data_AF-A0A5C9AYK3-F1
#
_entry.id   AF-A0A5C9AYK3-F1
#
_cell.length_a   1.000
_cell.length_b   1.000
_cell.length_c   1.000
_cell.angle_alpha   90.00
_cell.angle_beta   90.00
_cell.angle_gamma   90.00
#
_symmetry.space_group_name_H-M   'P 1'
#
loop_
_entity.id
_entity.type
_entity.pdbx_description
1 polymer ?
#
loop_
_entity_poly.entity_id
_entity_poly.type
_entity_poly.pdbx_seq_one_letter_code
_entity_poly.pdbx_strand_id
1 'polypeptide(L)'
;MIARRGVNTLVLVHRTELLKQWQERLQAFLGVGKGVVGTIGGGKAKLTGKIDIAVMQSVSRQGEVNPLVENYGQVIVDECHHVGAVSFDAILKRTKAKYVLGLTATPIRRDGQQPIIFMQCGPIRYTAAKPAGAPHDLEVLPRSRLTRIDVPTDAGIQDVFRHLANDQARTEAIAAEVRDAVGQGRKVLVLTERTEHLDAIKAALDGVEPVPFVLRGRMSRKQRAALVADLDALPPDAARVLLSTGKLVGEGFDHPPLDTLVLAMPVSWKGTLQQYAGRLHREHASKTDVRIIDFVDTGHPALLRMWDKRQRGYRAMGYRVGSDVPAE
;
A
#
# COMPACT_ATOMS: atom_id res chain seq x y z
N MET A 1 19.80 -7.41 -13.18
CA MET A 1 19.49 -8.71 -13.84
C MET A 1 19.15 -8.56 -15.31
N ILE A 2 18.29 -7.62 -15.71
CA ILE A 2 17.93 -7.36 -17.12
C ILE A 2 19.18 -7.23 -18.00
N ALA A 3 20.07 -6.27 -17.69
CA ALA A 3 21.31 -6.05 -18.44
C ALA A 3 22.21 -7.30 -18.51
N ARG A 4 22.40 -8.00 -17.38
CA ARG A 4 23.23 -9.22 -17.32
C ARG A 4 22.70 -10.37 -18.20
N ARG A 5 21.37 -10.50 -18.32
CA ARG A 5 20.75 -11.58 -19.11
C ARG A 5 20.72 -11.25 -20.60
N GLY A 6 20.66 -9.98 -20.97
CA GLY A 6 20.72 -9.54 -22.38
C GLY A 6 19.56 -10.02 -23.25
N VAL A 7 18.46 -10.50 -22.64
CA VAL A 7 17.24 -10.92 -23.35
C VAL A 7 16.16 -9.86 -23.21
N ASN A 8 15.22 -9.84 -24.16
CA ASN A 8 14.06 -8.97 -24.05
C ASN A 8 13.22 -9.30 -22.82
N THR A 9 12.72 -8.26 -22.15
CA THR A 9 12.10 -8.36 -20.84
C THR A 9 10.72 -7.72 -20.83
N LEU A 10 9.74 -8.45 -20.30
CA LEU A 10 8.43 -7.92 -19.96
C LEU A 10 8.30 -7.76 -18.44
N VAL A 11 7.97 -6.57 -17.98
CA VAL A 11 7.65 -6.28 -16.59
C VAL A 11 6.13 -6.20 -16.45
N LEU A 12 5.54 -7.14 -15.70
CA LEU A 12 4.12 -7.19 -15.41
C LEU A 12 3.84 -6.47 -14.09
N VAL A 13 2.91 -5.50 -14.13
CA VAL A 13 2.43 -4.74 -12.96
C VAL A 13 0.91 -4.79 -12.87
N HIS A 14 0.35 -4.65 -11.67
CA HIS A 14 -1.10 -4.76 -11.48
C HIS A 14 -1.83 -3.39 -11.55
N ARG A 15 -1.09 -2.26 -11.49
CA ARG A 15 -1.63 -0.89 -11.52
C ARG A 15 -0.88 0.02 -12.50
N THR A 16 -1.56 1.05 -13.00
CA THR A 16 -0.97 2.00 -13.97
C THR A 16 0.05 2.93 -13.30
N GLU A 17 -0.11 3.20 -12.01
CA GLU A 17 0.83 3.97 -11.20
C GLU A 17 2.19 3.27 -11.12
N LEU A 18 2.19 1.96 -10.86
CA LEU A 18 3.41 1.15 -10.85
C LEU A 18 4.08 1.11 -12.23
N LEU A 19 3.29 1.06 -13.32
CA LEU A 19 3.85 1.13 -14.67
C LEU A 19 4.69 2.39 -14.87
N LYS A 20 4.19 3.55 -14.44
CA LYS A 20 4.92 4.82 -14.55
C LYS A 20 6.19 4.82 -13.70
N GLN A 21 6.10 4.36 -12.45
CA GLN A 21 7.26 4.26 -11.55
C GLN A 21 8.35 3.36 -12.13
N TRP A 22 7.97 2.21 -12.71
CA TRP A 22 8.90 1.34 -13.42
C TRP A 22 9.52 2.03 -14.63
N GLN A 23 8.73 2.75 -15.42
CA GLN A 23 9.21 3.46 -16.60
C GLN A 23 10.24 4.54 -16.23
N GLU A 24 9.90 5.40 -15.26
CA GLU A 24 10.76 6.47 -14.77
C GLU A 24 12.07 5.91 -14.19
N ARG A 25 11.98 4.88 -13.34
CA ARG A 25 13.17 4.23 -12.77
C ARG A 25 14.04 3.59 -13.84
N LEU A 26 13.48 2.83 -14.77
CA LEU A 26 14.26 2.21 -15.85
C LEU A 26 14.92 3.25 -16.74
N GLN A 27 14.23 4.34 -17.07
CA GLN A 27 14.80 5.43 -17.87
C GLN A 27 15.97 6.11 -17.15
N ALA A 28 15.81 6.42 -15.86
CA ALA A 28 16.87 7.00 -15.04
C ALA A 28 18.08 6.05 -14.92
N PHE A 29 17.86 4.79 -14.56
CA PHE A 29 18.94 3.80 -14.39
C PHE A 29 19.68 3.48 -15.69
N LEU A 30 19.00 3.51 -16.84
CA LEU A 30 19.61 3.23 -18.14
C LEU A 30 20.18 4.49 -18.82
N GLY A 31 19.89 5.69 -18.30
CA GLY A 31 20.27 6.95 -18.94
C GLY A 31 19.63 7.15 -20.30
N VAL A 32 18.41 6.63 -20.51
CA VAL A 32 17.73 6.64 -21.81
C VAL A 32 16.53 7.58 -21.84
N GLY A 33 16.29 8.19 -23.00
CA GLY A 33 15.15 9.08 -23.23
C GLY A 33 13.80 8.36 -23.35
N LYS A 34 12.75 9.17 -23.54
CA LYS A 34 11.38 8.69 -23.77
C LYS A 34 11.34 7.81 -25.03
N GLY A 35 10.59 6.71 -24.97
CA GLY A 35 10.37 5.79 -26.11
C GLY A 35 11.28 4.58 -26.17
N VAL A 36 12.33 4.49 -25.34
CA VAL A 36 13.21 3.31 -25.27
C VAL A 36 12.61 2.18 -24.43
N VAL A 37 11.82 2.53 -23.41
CA VAL A 37 11.06 1.58 -22.59
C VAL A 37 9.61 1.62 -23.05
N GLY A 38 9.11 0.50 -23.59
CA GLY A 38 7.74 0.42 -24.08
C GLY A 38 6.73 0.14 -22.97
N THR A 39 5.48 0.42 -23.26
CA THR A 39 4.39 0.34 -22.27
C THR A 39 3.09 -0.15 -22.89
N ILE A 40 2.35 -0.97 -22.15
CA ILE A 40 0.95 -1.32 -22.43
C ILE A 40 0.10 -1.13 -21.17
N GLY A 41 -0.84 -0.19 -21.20
CA GLY A 41 -1.64 0.17 -20.04
C GLY A 41 -2.51 1.40 -20.27
N GLY A 42 -3.64 1.49 -19.56
CA GLY A 42 -4.53 2.67 -19.61
C GLY A 42 -5.04 3.01 -21.02
N GLY A 43 -5.31 1.98 -21.84
CA GLY A 43 -5.81 2.13 -23.21
C GLY A 43 -4.75 2.47 -24.27
N LYS A 44 -3.46 2.53 -23.91
CA LYS A 44 -2.36 2.80 -24.84
C LYS A 44 -1.41 1.61 -24.91
N ALA A 45 -0.89 1.35 -26.12
CA ALA A 45 0.13 0.35 -26.37
C ALA A 45 1.22 0.95 -27.26
N LYS A 46 2.45 1.01 -26.74
CA LYS A 46 3.66 1.42 -27.48
C LYS A 46 4.78 0.51 -27.01
N LEU A 47 4.84 -0.69 -27.57
CA LEU A 47 5.82 -1.72 -27.22
C LEU A 47 7.07 -1.57 -28.08
N THR A 48 8.21 -1.92 -27.52
CA THR A 48 9.52 -1.87 -28.18
C THR A 48 10.04 -3.25 -28.52
N GLY A 49 9.53 -4.29 -27.85
CA GLY A 49 10.04 -5.66 -27.94
C GLY A 49 11.37 -5.88 -27.21
N LYS A 50 11.93 -4.85 -26.56
CA LYS A 50 13.21 -4.90 -25.84
C LYS A 50 13.00 -4.93 -24.33
N ILE A 51 12.50 -3.82 -23.78
CA ILE A 51 12.12 -3.72 -22.37
C ILE A 51 10.76 -3.05 -22.34
N ASP A 52 9.75 -3.82 -21.96
CA ASP A 52 8.37 -3.36 -21.99
C ASP A 52 7.71 -3.56 -20.61
N ILE A 53 6.83 -2.63 -20.25
CA ILE A 53 6.08 -2.67 -18.99
C ILE A 53 4.59 -2.79 -19.31
N ALA A 54 3.93 -3.77 -18.72
CA ALA A 54 2.54 -4.10 -19.00
C ALA A 54 1.69 -4.11 -17.74
N VAL A 55 0.58 -3.36 -17.76
CA VAL A 55 -0.50 -3.57 -16.79
C VAL A 55 -1.18 -4.89 -17.11
N MET A 56 -1.26 -5.80 -16.15
CA MET A 56 -1.78 -7.15 -16.32
C MET A 56 -3.19 -7.18 -16.93
N GLN A 57 -4.09 -6.30 -16.49
CA GLN A 57 -5.44 -6.16 -17.06
C GLN A 57 -5.47 -5.71 -18.54
N SER A 58 -4.37 -5.17 -19.04
CA SER A 58 -4.24 -4.78 -20.46
C SER A 58 -3.72 -5.92 -21.32
N VAL A 59 -3.05 -6.92 -20.73
CA VAL A 59 -2.56 -8.13 -21.41
C VAL A 59 -3.43 -9.36 -21.14
N SER A 60 -4.39 -9.29 -20.21
CA SER A 60 -5.42 -10.30 -19.98
C SER A 60 -6.78 -9.63 -19.85
N ARG A 61 -7.69 -9.90 -20.80
CA ARG A 61 -9.04 -9.34 -20.84
C ARG A 61 -10.04 -10.47 -21.04
N GLN A 62 -11.09 -10.50 -20.22
CA GLN A 62 -12.18 -11.50 -20.32
C GLN A 62 -11.69 -12.97 -20.39
N GLY A 63 -10.56 -13.28 -19.74
CA GLY A 63 -9.97 -14.63 -19.76
C GLY A 63 -9.01 -14.88 -20.92
N GLU A 64 -8.97 -14.00 -21.92
CA GLU A 64 -8.03 -14.09 -23.03
C GLU A 64 -6.73 -13.36 -22.70
N VAL A 65 -5.62 -14.08 -22.76
CA VAL A 65 -4.27 -13.53 -22.60
C VAL A 65 -3.74 -13.13 -23.97
N ASN A 66 -3.19 -11.93 -24.10
CA ASN A 66 -2.59 -11.47 -25.34
C ASN A 66 -1.34 -12.33 -25.68
N PRO A 67 -1.23 -12.90 -26.90
CA PRO A 67 -0.08 -13.72 -27.30
C PRO A 67 1.27 -13.03 -27.17
N LEU A 68 1.32 -11.69 -27.11
CA LEU A 68 2.57 -10.93 -26.95
C LEU A 68 3.42 -11.40 -25.77
N VAL A 69 2.82 -11.95 -24.70
CA VAL A 69 3.54 -12.40 -23.51
C VAL A 69 4.48 -13.58 -23.82
N GLU A 70 4.24 -14.29 -24.92
CA GLU A 70 5.05 -15.40 -25.40
C GLU A 70 6.40 -14.93 -25.98
N ASN A 71 6.52 -13.65 -26.36
CA ASN A 71 7.64 -13.15 -27.14
C ASN A 71 8.85 -12.71 -26.31
N TYR A 72 8.83 -12.86 -24.99
CA TYR A 72 9.87 -12.35 -24.09
C TYR A 72 10.71 -13.48 -23.50
N GLY A 73 12.04 -13.32 -23.51
CA GLY A 73 12.98 -14.25 -22.89
C GLY A 73 13.03 -14.13 -21.36
N GLN A 74 12.57 -13.00 -20.81
CA GLN A 74 12.43 -12.76 -19.38
C GLN A 74 11.08 -12.12 -19.02
N VAL A 75 10.46 -12.59 -17.95
CA VAL A 75 9.31 -11.95 -17.30
C VAL A 75 9.67 -11.58 -15.86
N ILE A 76 9.34 -10.34 -15.49
CA ILE A 76 9.38 -9.86 -14.10
C ILE A 76 7.94 -9.60 -13.67
N VAL A 77 7.53 -10.14 -12.54
CA VAL A 77 6.20 -9.94 -11.97
C VAL A 77 6.34 -9.10 -10.71
N ASP A 78 5.88 -7.85 -10.78
CA ASP A 78 5.84 -6.97 -9.62
C ASP A 78 4.60 -7.24 -8.76
N GLU A 79 4.76 -7.12 -7.45
CA GLU A 79 3.77 -7.53 -6.44
C GLU A 79 3.21 -8.92 -6.72
N CYS A 80 4.11 -9.89 -6.91
CA CYS A 80 3.77 -11.25 -7.34
C CYS A 80 2.88 -12.02 -6.35
N HIS A 81 2.57 -11.46 -5.18
CA HIS A 81 1.55 -12.00 -4.28
C HIS A 81 0.13 -12.02 -4.88
N HIS A 82 -0.10 -11.27 -5.96
CA HIS A 82 -1.33 -11.31 -6.77
C HIS A 82 -1.39 -12.45 -7.79
N VAL A 83 -0.30 -13.22 -7.99
CA VAL A 83 -0.13 -14.14 -9.13
C VAL A 83 -1.18 -15.23 -9.26
N GLY A 84 -1.86 -15.66 -8.20
CA GLY A 84 -2.95 -16.63 -8.35
C GLY A 84 -4.33 -16.02 -8.20
N ALA A 85 -4.51 -14.75 -8.59
CA ALA A 85 -5.75 -14.38 -9.26
C ALA A 85 -5.79 -15.10 -10.62
N VAL A 86 -6.95 -15.61 -11.02
CA VAL A 86 -7.11 -16.47 -12.22
C VAL A 86 -6.48 -15.86 -13.48
N SER A 87 -6.59 -14.54 -13.66
CA SER A 87 -6.02 -13.83 -14.79
C SER A 87 -4.48 -13.78 -14.79
N PHE A 88 -3.85 -13.76 -13.63
CA PHE A 88 -2.39 -13.70 -13.51
C PHE A 88 -1.75 -15.07 -13.79
N ASP A 89 -2.33 -16.12 -13.23
CA ASP A 89 -1.92 -17.51 -13.47
C ASP A 89 -2.03 -17.84 -14.97
N ALA A 90 -3.08 -17.36 -15.65
CA ALA A 90 -3.24 -17.52 -17.09
C ALA A 90 -2.11 -16.83 -17.90
N ILE A 91 -1.68 -15.62 -17.49
CA ILE A 91 -0.58 -14.91 -18.15
C ILE A 91 0.72 -15.71 -18.04
N LEU A 92 1.05 -16.21 -16.84
CA LEU A 92 2.30 -16.94 -16.62
C LEU A 92 2.28 -18.33 -17.26
N LYS A 93 1.14 -19.02 -17.26
CA LYS A 93 0.97 -20.29 -18.00
C LYS A 93 1.18 -20.14 -19.51
N ARG A 94 0.82 -18.99 -20.08
CA ARG A 94 1.02 -18.69 -21.50
C ARG A 94 2.44 -18.23 -21.82
N THR A 95 3.18 -17.74 -20.83
CA THR A 95 4.53 -17.18 -21.01
C THR A 95 5.53 -18.27 -21.41
N LYS A 96 6.40 -17.99 -22.38
CA LYS A 96 7.49 -18.90 -22.84
C LYS A 96 8.89 -18.47 -22.37
N ALA A 97 8.96 -17.50 -21.46
CA ALA A 97 10.21 -16.94 -20.97
C ALA A 97 11.05 -18.00 -20.23
N LYS A 98 12.34 -18.06 -20.58
CA LYS A 98 13.32 -18.90 -19.87
C LYS A 98 13.55 -18.41 -18.44
N TYR A 99 13.37 -17.10 -18.20
CA TYR A 99 13.62 -16.49 -16.90
C TYR A 99 12.37 -15.82 -16.35
N VAL A 100 11.91 -16.26 -15.18
CA VAL A 100 10.82 -15.63 -14.42
C VAL A 100 11.38 -15.09 -13.10
N LEU A 101 10.94 -13.90 -12.71
CA LEU A 101 11.28 -13.29 -11.42
C LEU A 101 10.01 -12.71 -10.79
N GLY A 102 9.65 -13.18 -9.60
CA GLY A 102 8.63 -12.52 -8.77
C GLY A 102 9.25 -11.55 -7.78
N LEU A 103 8.68 -10.35 -7.66
CA LEU A 103 9.03 -9.35 -6.65
C LEU A 103 7.83 -9.13 -5.73
N THR A 104 8.00 -9.25 -4.42
CA THR A 104 6.93 -8.97 -3.45
C THR A 104 7.54 -8.74 -2.07
N ALA A 105 6.96 -7.80 -1.31
CA ALA A 105 7.27 -7.66 0.12
C ALA A 105 6.57 -8.73 0.98
N THR A 106 5.51 -9.33 0.45
CA THR A 106 4.63 -10.26 1.18
C THR A 106 4.42 -11.53 0.37
N PRO A 107 5.30 -12.54 0.47
CA PRO A 107 5.15 -13.81 -0.27
C PRO A 107 4.06 -14.73 0.33
N ILE A 108 3.10 -14.16 1.07
CA ILE A 108 2.01 -14.86 1.75
C ILE A 108 0.71 -14.26 1.22
N ARG A 109 -0.33 -15.10 1.05
CA ARG A 109 -1.65 -14.67 0.59
C ARG A 109 -2.69 -14.76 1.69
N ARG A 110 -3.79 -14.02 1.51
CA ARG A 110 -4.93 -14.02 2.43
C ARG A 110 -5.75 -15.32 2.36
N ASP A 111 -5.81 -15.94 1.19
CA ASP A 111 -6.55 -17.18 0.93
C ASP A 111 -5.73 -18.45 1.14
N GLY A 112 -4.48 -18.34 1.62
CA GLY A 112 -3.59 -19.47 1.83
C GLY A 112 -3.02 -20.10 0.56
N GLN A 113 -3.31 -19.55 -0.62
CA GLN A 113 -2.85 -20.10 -1.91
C GLN A 113 -1.48 -19.55 -2.34
N GLN A 114 -0.61 -19.18 -1.39
CA GLN A 114 0.76 -18.78 -1.70
C GLN A 114 1.60 -19.83 -2.46
N PRO A 115 1.35 -21.16 -2.38
CA PRO A 115 2.08 -22.13 -3.18
C PRO A 115 2.08 -21.84 -4.69
N ILE A 116 1.00 -21.24 -5.22
CA ILE A 116 0.89 -20.85 -6.63
C ILE A 116 2.00 -19.85 -7.01
N ILE A 117 2.36 -18.94 -6.11
CA ILE A 117 3.44 -17.97 -6.35
C ILE A 117 4.75 -18.72 -6.60
N PHE A 118 5.06 -19.72 -5.79
CA PHE A 118 6.29 -20.49 -5.89
C PHE A 118 6.29 -21.45 -7.08
N MET A 119 5.13 -21.99 -7.46
CA MET A 119 4.98 -22.78 -8.68
C MET A 119 5.28 -21.94 -9.94
N GLN A 120 4.82 -20.70 -9.98
CA GLN A 120 4.97 -19.83 -11.15
C GLN A 120 6.28 -19.06 -11.20
N CYS A 121 6.75 -18.55 -10.05
CA CYS A 121 7.93 -17.68 -9.96
C CYS A 121 9.18 -18.38 -9.40
N GLY A 122 9.04 -19.62 -8.93
CA GLY A 122 10.11 -20.35 -8.23
C GLY A 122 10.22 -20.02 -6.74
N PRO A 123 11.18 -20.64 -6.03
CA PRO A 123 11.37 -20.44 -4.60
C PRO A 123 11.93 -19.05 -4.28
N ILE A 124 11.79 -18.62 -3.02
CA ILE A 124 12.43 -17.38 -2.55
C ILE A 124 13.95 -17.53 -2.71
N ARG A 125 14.53 -16.70 -3.57
CA ARG A 125 15.99 -16.69 -3.84
C ARG A 125 16.75 -15.73 -2.95
N TYR A 126 16.09 -14.68 -2.47
CA TYR A 126 16.69 -13.63 -1.68
C TYR A 126 15.61 -12.88 -0.90
N THR A 127 15.93 -12.53 0.36
CA THR A 127 15.13 -11.63 1.18
C THR A 127 16.02 -10.44 1.51
N ALA A 128 15.59 -9.24 1.12
CA ALA A 128 16.36 -8.03 1.40
C ALA A 128 16.46 -7.80 2.91
N ALA A 129 17.68 -7.52 3.39
CA ALA A 129 17.88 -7.05 4.75
C ALA A 129 17.26 -5.65 4.91
N LYS A 130 16.92 -5.28 6.14
CA LYS A 130 16.53 -3.90 6.44
C LYS A 130 17.71 -2.97 6.12
N PRO A 131 17.50 -1.88 5.37
CA PRO A 131 18.55 -0.89 5.12
C PRO A 131 19.13 -0.34 6.42
N ALA A 132 20.42 -0.01 6.43
CA ALA A 132 21.08 0.52 7.62
C ALA A 132 20.54 1.90 8.02
N GLY A 133 19.98 2.68 7.10
CA GLY A 133 19.35 3.98 7.36
C GLY A 133 17.83 3.91 7.54
N ALA A 134 17.25 2.70 7.63
CA ALA A 134 15.83 2.56 7.91
C ALA A 134 15.52 3.04 9.34
N PRO A 135 14.35 3.66 9.59
CA PRO A 135 13.98 4.13 10.92
C PRO A 135 14.11 3.01 11.96
N HIS A 136 14.80 3.30 13.05
CA HIS A 136 15.14 2.31 14.07
C HIS A 136 14.15 2.32 15.24
N ASP A 137 13.60 3.48 15.59
CA ASP A 137 12.57 3.56 16.63
C ASP A 137 11.20 3.40 15.99
N LEU A 138 10.61 2.22 16.20
CA LEU A 138 9.32 1.83 15.66
C LEU A 138 8.37 1.63 16.82
N GLU A 139 7.37 2.49 16.95
CA GLU A 139 6.39 2.41 18.04
C GLU A 139 4.94 2.32 17.55
N VAL A 140 4.13 1.58 18.29
CA VAL A 140 2.68 1.53 18.14
C VAL A 140 2.07 2.08 19.42
N LEU A 141 1.24 3.10 19.29
CA LEU A 141 0.41 3.65 20.35
C LEU A 141 -1.02 3.13 20.17
N PRO A 142 -1.45 2.12 20.95
CA PRO A 142 -2.83 1.69 20.94
C PRO A 142 -3.70 2.75 21.61
N ARG A 143 -4.83 3.07 20.96
CA ARG A 143 -5.88 3.95 21.45
C ARG A 143 -7.14 3.15 21.65
N SER A 144 -7.25 2.49 22.81
CA SER A 144 -8.41 1.66 23.09
C SER A 144 -9.68 2.47 23.35
N ARG A 145 -10.79 1.96 22.83
CA ARG A 145 -12.14 2.47 23.12
C ARG A 145 -13.00 1.36 23.66
N LEU A 146 -13.52 1.58 24.86
CA LEU A 146 -14.43 0.69 25.59
C LEU A 146 -15.92 0.92 25.23
N THR A 147 -16.20 1.75 24.21
CA THR A 147 -17.56 2.05 23.78
C THR A 147 -18.29 0.77 23.36
N ARG A 148 -19.53 0.61 23.83
CA ARG A 148 -20.40 -0.49 23.43
C ARG A 148 -20.71 -0.39 21.94
N ILE A 149 -20.50 -1.47 21.22
CA ILE A 149 -20.83 -1.58 19.80
C ILE A 149 -22.16 -2.34 19.70
N ASP A 150 -23.23 -1.60 19.43
CA ASP A 150 -24.59 -2.15 19.31
C ASP A 150 -24.80 -2.82 17.95
N VAL A 151 -23.98 -3.84 17.69
CA VAL A 151 -24.06 -4.72 16.52
C VAL A 151 -24.01 -6.16 17.04
N PRO A 152 -24.91 -7.06 16.59
CA PRO A 152 -24.88 -8.47 16.98
C PRO A 152 -23.50 -9.10 16.77
N THR A 153 -23.09 -9.98 17.66
CA THR A 153 -21.75 -10.59 17.64
C THR A 153 -21.50 -11.50 16.43
N ASP A 154 -22.57 -11.99 15.82
CA ASP A 154 -22.62 -12.79 14.59
C ASP A 154 -22.79 -11.94 13.31
N ALA A 155 -22.97 -10.63 13.45
CA ALA A 155 -23.12 -9.73 12.31
C ALA A 155 -21.90 -9.74 11.39
N GLY A 156 -22.14 -9.44 10.12
CA GLY A 156 -21.08 -9.28 9.14
C GLY A 156 -20.11 -8.18 9.55
N ILE A 157 -18.80 -8.40 9.32
CA ILE A 157 -17.76 -7.42 9.66
C ILE A 157 -17.99 -6.04 9.00
N GLN A 158 -18.71 -5.99 7.87
CA GLN A 158 -19.05 -4.74 7.19
C GLN A 158 -20.07 -3.89 7.95
N ASP A 159 -20.96 -4.51 8.72
CA ASP A 159 -21.92 -3.80 9.57
C ASP A 159 -21.22 -3.24 10.81
N VAL A 160 -20.31 -4.02 11.40
CA VAL A 160 -19.41 -3.54 12.47
C VAL A 160 -18.60 -2.33 11.99
N PHE A 161 -17.96 -2.41 10.82
CA PHE A 161 -17.20 -1.28 10.26
C PHE A 161 -18.08 -0.07 9.91
N ARG A 162 -19.34 -0.29 9.53
CA ARG A 162 -20.30 0.81 9.29
C ARG A 162 -20.64 1.51 10.61
N HIS A 163 -20.86 0.75 11.69
CA HIS A 163 -21.11 1.29 13.01
C HIS A 163 -19.93 2.15 13.49
N LEU A 164 -18.69 1.63 13.40
CA LEU A 164 -17.47 2.40 13.77
C LEU A 164 -17.30 3.68 12.95
N ALA A 165 -17.62 3.62 11.64
CA ALA A 165 -17.50 4.76 10.74
C ALA A 165 -18.54 5.87 11.00
N ASN A 166 -19.67 5.52 11.61
CA ASN A 166 -20.77 6.44 11.92
C ASN A 166 -20.71 6.94 13.37
N ASP A 167 -19.75 6.46 14.17
CA ASP A 167 -19.52 6.96 15.52
C ASP A 167 -18.78 8.30 15.47
N GLN A 168 -19.50 9.36 15.79
CA GLN A 168 -18.99 10.73 15.76
C GLN A 168 -17.92 10.97 16.85
N ALA A 169 -18.13 10.44 18.07
CA ALA A 169 -17.18 10.58 19.15
C ALA A 169 -15.86 9.86 18.83
N ARG A 170 -15.94 8.71 18.15
CA ARG A 170 -14.77 8.01 17.61
C ARG A 170 -14.05 8.83 16.53
N THR A 171 -14.80 9.43 15.62
CA THR A 171 -14.27 10.30 14.57
C THR A 171 -13.53 11.52 15.16
N GLU A 172 -14.09 12.12 16.21
CA GLU A 172 -13.49 13.26 16.91
C GLU A 172 -12.20 12.89 17.63
N ALA A 173 -12.15 11.72 18.29
CA ALA A 173 -10.92 11.22 18.91
C ALA A 173 -9.83 10.92 17.87
N ILE A 174 -10.19 10.38 16.70
CA ILE A 174 -9.25 10.23 15.58
C ILE A 174 -8.69 11.59 15.15
N ALA A 175 -9.55 12.60 15.01
CA ALA A 175 -9.12 13.94 14.65
C ALA A 175 -8.23 14.59 15.73
N ALA A 176 -8.49 14.32 17.00
CA ALA A 176 -7.67 14.78 18.12
C ALA A 176 -6.25 14.20 18.05
N GLU A 177 -6.10 12.88 17.86
CA GLU A 177 -4.78 12.24 17.70
C GLU A 177 -4.02 12.77 16.47
N VAL A 178 -4.73 13.08 15.38
CA VAL A 178 -4.12 13.70 14.20
C VAL A 178 -3.62 15.11 14.52
N ARG A 179 -4.42 15.93 15.22
CA ARG A 179 -4.01 17.27 15.65
C ARG A 179 -2.78 17.21 16.56
N ASP A 180 -2.77 16.31 17.53
CA ASP A 180 -1.65 16.13 18.45
C ASP A 180 -0.38 15.68 17.72
N ALA A 181 -0.50 14.75 16.77
CA ALA A 181 0.62 14.31 15.96
C ALA A 181 1.18 15.48 15.11
N VAL A 182 0.31 16.26 14.45
CA VAL A 182 0.73 17.44 13.69
C VAL A 182 1.39 18.48 14.59
N GLY A 183 0.85 18.73 15.79
CA GLY A 183 1.43 19.63 16.79
C GLY A 183 2.82 19.19 17.27
N GLN A 184 3.12 17.89 17.21
CA GLN A 184 4.45 17.32 17.46
C GLN A 184 5.37 17.36 16.24
N GLY A 185 4.97 18.04 15.15
CA GLY A 185 5.74 18.15 13.91
C GLY A 185 5.71 16.90 13.03
N ARG A 186 4.82 15.94 13.30
CA ARG A 186 4.71 14.68 12.55
C ARG A 186 4.10 14.89 11.17
N LYS A 187 4.46 14.00 10.23
CA LYS A 187 3.91 13.95 8.88
C LYS A 187 2.97 12.75 8.77
N VAL A 188 1.67 13.04 8.79
CA VAL A 188 0.64 12.07 9.17
C VAL A 188 -0.05 11.49 7.95
N LEU A 189 -0.19 10.16 7.93
CA LEU A 189 -1.07 9.40 7.06
C LEU A 189 -2.22 8.85 7.88
N VAL A 190 -3.46 9.19 7.53
CA VAL A 190 -4.66 8.61 8.13
C VAL A 190 -5.28 7.61 7.16
N LEU A 191 -5.44 6.36 7.61
CA LEU A 191 -6.04 5.29 6.82
C LEU A 191 -7.37 4.84 7.41
N THR A 192 -8.39 4.86 6.57
CA THR A 192 -9.70 4.24 6.79
C THR A 192 -10.04 3.29 5.65
N GLU A 193 -11.13 2.53 5.75
CA GLU A 193 -11.57 1.60 4.70
C GLU A 193 -12.88 2.05 4.02
N ARG A 194 -13.51 3.14 4.51
CA ARG A 194 -14.78 3.66 3.98
C ARG A 194 -14.64 5.12 3.55
N THR A 195 -15.28 5.45 2.42
CA THR A 195 -15.27 6.83 1.89
C THR A 195 -16.08 7.76 2.79
N GLU A 196 -17.24 7.30 3.30
CA GLU A 196 -18.06 8.09 4.24
C GLU A 196 -17.25 8.53 5.48
N HIS A 197 -16.51 7.60 6.09
CA HIS A 197 -15.67 7.88 7.25
C HIS A 197 -14.49 8.80 6.90
N LEU A 198 -13.94 8.68 5.69
CA LEU A 198 -12.87 9.58 5.23
C LEU A 198 -13.37 11.03 5.16
N ASP A 199 -14.58 11.24 4.65
CA ASP A 199 -15.20 12.56 4.57
C ASP A 199 -15.56 13.08 5.98
N ALA A 200 -16.02 12.22 6.90
CA ALA A 200 -16.28 12.58 8.30
C ALA A 200 -15.00 12.99 9.06
N ILE A 201 -13.91 12.22 8.92
CA ILE A 201 -12.60 12.58 9.50
C ILE A 201 -12.11 13.90 8.93
N LYS A 202 -12.25 14.12 7.62
CA LYS A 202 -11.88 15.40 6.99
C LYS A 202 -12.67 16.57 7.59
N ALA A 203 -13.97 16.39 7.81
CA ALA A 203 -14.81 17.42 8.44
C ALA A 203 -14.41 17.67 9.91
N ALA A 204 -14.08 16.62 10.67
CA ALA A 204 -13.60 16.77 12.05
C ALA A 204 -12.19 17.40 12.16
N LEU A 205 -11.47 17.48 11.04
CA LEU A 205 -10.18 18.17 10.89
C LEU A 205 -10.32 19.56 10.26
N ASP A 206 -11.54 20.10 10.15
CA ASP A 206 -11.71 21.46 9.65
C ASP A 206 -11.01 22.47 10.58
N GLY A 207 -10.34 23.46 9.99
CA GLY A 207 -9.48 24.41 10.72
C GLY A 207 -8.12 23.87 11.17
N VAL A 208 -7.76 22.63 10.86
CA VAL A 208 -6.39 22.11 11.10
C VAL A 208 -5.45 22.57 10.00
N GLU A 209 -4.32 23.15 10.41
CA GLU A 209 -3.20 23.49 9.52
C GLU A 209 -2.04 22.48 9.69
N PRO A 210 -1.46 21.94 8.60
CA PRO A 210 -1.82 22.20 7.21
C PRO A 210 -3.14 21.49 6.82
N VAL A 211 -3.88 22.11 5.89
CA VAL A 211 -5.10 21.53 5.31
C VAL A 211 -4.84 20.09 4.82
N PRO A 212 -5.62 19.08 5.25
CA PRO A 212 -5.39 17.71 4.85
C PRO A 212 -5.55 17.45 3.34
N PHE A 213 -4.57 16.79 2.75
CA PHE A 213 -4.68 16.21 1.41
C PHE A 213 -5.59 14.98 1.46
N VAL A 214 -6.48 14.82 0.47
CA VAL A 214 -7.48 13.75 0.46
C VAL A 214 -7.35 12.91 -0.80
N LEU A 215 -6.89 11.67 -0.65
CA LEU A 215 -6.73 10.72 -1.75
C LEU A 215 -7.93 9.74 -1.79
N ARG A 216 -8.80 9.89 -2.80
CA ARG A 216 -10.02 9.09 -2.98
C ARG A 216 -10.02 8.27 -4.26
N GLY A 217 -10.74 7.15 -4.24
CA GLY A 217 -10.78 6.21 -5.37
C GLY A 217 -11.45 6.77 -6.62
N ARG A 218 -12.41 7.68 -6.45
CA ARG A 218 -13.17 8.32 -7.53
C ARG A 218 -12.45 9.49 -8.21
N MET A 219 -11.25 9.86 -7.74
CA MET A 219 -10.50 10.98 -8.33
C MET A 219 -10.09 10.66 -9.76
N SER A 220 -10.19 11.65 -10.65
CA SER A 220 -9.63 11.53 -11.99
C SER A 220 -8.11 11.41 -11.94
N ARG A 221 -7.52 10.84 -12.99
CA ARG A 221 -6.06 10.73 -13.14
C ARG A 221 -5.36 12.09 -13.05
N LYS A 222 -5.99 13.16 -13.55
CA LYS A 222 -5.48 14.53 -13.47
C LYS A 222 -5.47 15.05 -12.03
N GLN A 223 -6.57 14.88 -11.31
CA GLN A 223 -6.66 15.30 -9.89
C GLN A 223 -5.68 14.54 -9.01
N ARG A 224 -5.54 13.21 -9.19
CA ARG A 224 -4.56 12.42 -8.43
C ARG A 224 -3.13 12.88 -8.72
N ALA A 225 -2.79 13.14 -9.98
CA ALA A 225 -1.46 13.60 -10.35
C ALA A 225 -1.15 15.00 -9.77
N ALA A 226 -2.12 15.91 -9.77
CA ALA A 226 -1.98 17.22 -9.14
C ALA A 226 -1.75 17.08 -7.64
N LEU A 227 -2.57 16.30 -6.93
CA LEU A 227 -2.41 16.08 -5.49
C LEU A 227 -1.03 15.53 -5.12
N VAL A 228 -0.53 14.54 -5.89
CA VAL A 228 0.81 13.99 -5.65
C VAL A 228 1.89 15.03 -5.93
N ALA A 229 1.76 15.82 -7.00
CA ALA A 229 2.71 16.89 -7.30
C ALA A 229 2.72 17.97 -6.22
N ASP A 230 1.55 18.37 -5.71
CA ASP A 230 1.43 19.34 -4.62
C ASP A 230 2.07 18.80 -3.34
N LEU A 231 1.88 17.51 -3.04
CA LEU A 231 2.46 16.84 -1.88
C LEU A 231 4.00 16.73 -2.00
N ASP A 232 4.51 16.43 -3.19
CA ASP A 232 5.96 16.30 -3.46
C ASP A 232 6.66 17.67 -3.60
N ALA A 233 5.91 18.74 -3.88
CA ALA A 233 6.42 20.11 -3.89
C ALA A 233 6.65 20.68 -2.48
N LEU A 234 6.08 20.06 -1.44
CA LEU A 234 6.33 20.48 -0.07
C LEU A 234 7.79 20.25 0.33
N PRO A 235 8.42 21.18 1.08
CA PRO A 235 9.74 20.96 1.66
C PRO A 235 9.80 19.63 2.43
N PRO A 236 10.94 18.92 2.46
CA PRO A 236 11.08 17.61 3.11
C PRO A 236 10.59 17.55 4.58
N ASP A 237 10.67 18.68 5.26
CA ASP A 237 10.44 18.93 6.67
C ASP A 237 9.09 19.62 6.97
N ALA A 238 8.37 20.08 5.93
CA ALA A 238 7.05 20.69 6.10
C ALA A 238 6.03 19.71 6.73
N ALA A 239 5.16 20.21 7.60
CA ALA A 239 4.03 19.44 8.09
C ALA A 239 3.13 19.03 6.91
N ARG A 240 2.49 17.86 7.02
CA ARG A 240 1.50 17.40 6.03
C ARG A 240 0.59 16.35 6.64
N VAL A 241 -0.67 16.37 6.24
CA VAL A 241 -1.67 15.35 6.59
C VAL A 241 -2.24 14.77 5.31
N LEU A 242 -2.18 13.46 5.16
CA LEU A 242 -2.77 12.74 4.04
C LEU A 242 -3.87 11.81 4.56
N LEU A 243 -5.10 12.03 4.10
CA LEU A 243 -6.24 11.16 4.36
C LEU A 243 -6.45 10.26 3.14
N SER A 244 -6.53 8.94 3.34
CA SER A 244 -6.78 8.01 2.24
C SER A 244 -7.55 6.77 2.69
N THR A 245 -8.17 6.09 1.72
CA THR A 245 -8.55 4.69 1.91
C THR A 245 -7.34 3.76 1.74
N GLY A 246 -7.34 2.67 2.50
CA GLY A 246 -6.26 1.68 2.51
C GLY A 246 -5.89 1.12 1.13
N LYS A 247 -6.89 0.81 0.29
CA LYS A 247 -6.71 0.28 -1.08
C LYS A 247 -5.88 1.16 -2.01
N LEU A 248 -5.77 2.45 -1.73
CA LEU A 248 -5.05 3.41 -2.56
C LEU A 248 -3.60 3.57 -2.15
N VAL A 249 -3.31 3.45 -0.85
CA VAL A 249 -1.95 3.61 -0.32
C VAL A 249 -1.23 2.28 -0.19
N GLY A 250 -1.96 1.17 -0.04
CA GLY A 250 -1.38 -0.18 0.05
C GLY A 250 -0.46 -0.52 -1.13
N GLU A 251 -0.80 -0.06 -2.34
CA GLU A 251 -0.10 -0.41 -3.57
C GLU A 251 0.12 0.80 -4.48
N GLY A 252 1.38 1.03 -4.87
CA GLY A 252 1.74 2.03 -5.88
C GLY A 252 1.79 3.50 -5.43
N PHE A 253 1.41 3.83 -4.19
CA PHE A 253 1.65 5.17 -3.63
C PHE A 253 3.05 5.27 -2.99
N ASP A 254 3.74 6.39 -3.18
CA ASP A 254 5.06 6.64 -2.59
C ASP A 254 5.13 8.10 -2.13
N HIS A 255 5.31 8.33 -0.83
CA HIS A 255 5.65 9.64 -0.29
C HIS A 255 6.51 9.42 0.97
N PRO A 256 7.84 9.25 0.81
CA PRO A 256 8.77 8.88 1.88
C PRO A 256 8.76 9.78 3.14
N PRO A 257 8.48 11.10 3.05
CA PRO A 257 8.48 11.97 4.22
C PRO A 257 7.47 11.60 5.32
N LEU A 258 6.41 10.84 5.05
CA LEU A 258 5.42 10.43 6.06
C LEU A 258 6.07 9.58 7.16
N ASP A 259 5.88 9.93 8.42
CA ASP A 259 6.48 9.26 9.58
C ASP A 259 5.46 8.68 10.57
N THR A 260 4.19 9.08 10.44
CA THR A 260 3.14 8.67 11.37
C THR A 260 1.95 8.11 10.62
N LEU A 261 1.45 6.94 11.04
CA LEU A 261 0.22 6.34 10.54
C LEU A 261 -0.85 6.33 11.63
N VAL A 262 -1.97 6.99 11.38
CA VAL A 262 -3.20 6.83 12.14
C VAL A 262 -4.06 5.79 11.46
N LEU A 263 -4.13 4.60 12.04
CA LEU A 263 -4.99 3.52 11.59
C LEU A 263 -6.39 3.70 12.17
N ALA A 264 -7.21 4.48 11.47
CA ALA A 264 -8.56 4.85 11.90
C ALA A 264 -9.59 3.73 11.77
N MET A 265 -9.32 2.69 10.97
CA MET A 265 -10.22 1.52 10.82
C MET A 265 -9.44 0.22 11.02
N PRO A 266 -10.00 -0.77 11.75
CA PRO A 266 -9.32 -2.04 11.99
C PRO A 266 -8.99 -2.80 10.70
N VAL A 267 -7.74 -3.29 10.60
CA VAL A 267 -7.33 -4.29 9.60
C VAL A 267 -6.94 -5.61 10.28
N SER A 268 -7.11 -6.72 9.57
CA SER A 268 -6.87 -8.07 10.12
C SER A 268 -5.80 -8.87 9.38
N TRP A 269 -5.47 -8.47 8.14
CA TRP A 269 -4.51 -9.20 7.32
C TRP A 269 -3.09 -8.65 7.50
N LYS A 270 -2.15 -9.53 7.87
CA LYS A 270 -0.75 -9.17 8.15
C LYS A 270 -0.08 -8.47 6.96
N GLY A 271 -0.34 -8.91 5.73
CA GLY A 271 0.30 -8.30 4.57
C GLY A 271 -0.18 -6.88 4.27
N THR A 272 -1.46 -6.57 4.51
CA THR A 272 -1.98 -5.19 4.39
C THR A 272 -1.29 -4.30 5.40
N LEU A 273 -1.18 -4.78 6.64
CA LEU A 273 -0.49 -4.06 7.70
C LEU A 273 0.98 -3.81 7.34
N GLN A 274 1.66 -4.82 6.79
CA GLN A 274 3.04 -4.71 6.33
C GLN A 274 3.20 -3.76 5.13
N GLN A 275 2.23 -3.72 4.21
CA GLN A 275 2.22 -2.76 3.11
C GLN A 275 2.08 -1.33 3.63
N TYR A 276 1.17 -1.08 4.58
CA TYR A 276 0.96 0.25 5.16
C TYR A 276 2.18 0.69 5.96
N ALA A 277 2.68 -0.15 6.88
CA ALA A 277 3.85 0.16 7.68
C ALA A 277 5.12 0.29 6.82
N GLY A 278 5.30 -0.57 5.82
CA GLY A 278 6.46 -0.54 4.93
C GLY A 278 6.57 0.73 4.08
N ARG A 279 5.44 1.43 3.81
CA ARG A 279 5.46 2.75 3.16
C ARG A 279 6.07 3.81 4.06
N LEU A 280 5.92 3.66 5.37
CA LEU A 280 6.55 4.50 6.38
C LEU A 280 7.98 4.06 6.70
N HIS A 281 8.45 2.88 6.30
CA HIS A 281 9.83 2.46 6.58
C HIS A 281 10.85 2.95 5.54
N ARG A 282 10.39 3.71 4.54
CA ARG A 282 11.27 4.24 3.50
C ARG A 282 12.24 5.26 4.08
N GLU A 283 13.51 5.11 3.71
CA GLU A 283 14.58 6.01 4.10
C GLU A 283 14.26 7.44 3.64
N HIS A 284 14.46 8.39 4.54
CA HIS A 284 14.37 9.82 4.28
C HIS A 284 15.30 10.53 5.25
N ALA A 285 16.06 11.53 4.78
CA ALA A 285 17.19 12.10 5.52
C ALA A 285 16.85 12.59 6.95
N SER A 286 15.59 12.99 7.19
CA SER A 286 15.11 13.52 8.46
C SER A 286 14.38 12.50 9.35
N LYS A 287 14.34 11.21 8.97
CA LYS A 287 13.38 10.26 9.52
C LYS A 287 14.07 9.18 10.34
N THR A 288 14.06 9.39 11.64
CA THR A 288 14.71 8.52 12.63
C THR A 288 13.75 7.53 13.27
N ASP A 289 12.46 7.88 13.34
CA ASP A 289 11.43 7.09 14.00
C ASP A 289 10.13 7.04 13.19
N VAL A 290 9.32 6.01 13.46
CA VAL A 290 8.00 5.81 12.85
C VAL A 290 7.00 5.44 13.94
N ARG A 291 5.87 6.16 13.92
CA ARG A 291 4.78 5.96 14.87
C ARG A 291 3.54 5.42 14.18
N ILE A 292 2.89 4.43 14.79
CA ILE A 292 1.56 3.98 14.41
C ILE A 292 0.60 4.26 15.57
N ILE A 293 -0.43 5.06 15.34
CA ILE A 293 -1.54 5.26 16.26
C ILE A 293 -2.67 4.32 15.80
N ASP A 294 -2.95 3.26 16.56
CA ASP A 294 -3.92 2.22 16.20
C ASP A 294 -5.17 2.37 17.07
N PHE A 295 -6.31 2.70 16.45
CA PHE A 295 -7.58 2.74 17.15
C PHE A 295 -8.10 1.32 17.40
N VAL A 296 -8.23 0.97 18.68
CA VAL A 296 -8.57 -0.38 19.14
C VAL A 296 -9.94 -0.38 19.80
N ASP A 297 -10.95 -0.77 19.02
CA ASP A 297 -12.31 -0.90 19.55
C ASP A 297 -12.48 -2.26 20.25
N THR A 298 -12.64 -2.25 21.57
CA THR A 298 -12.73 -3.48 22.39
C THR A 298 -14.16 -3.97 22.60
N GLY A 299 -15.15 -3.14 22.28
CA GLY A 299 -16.58 -3.42 22.45
C GLY A 299 -17.18 -4.48 21.53
N HIS A 300 -16.38 -5.13 20.67
CA HIS A 300 -16.85 -6.21 19.80
C HIS A 300 -15.80 -7.34 19.67
N PRO A 301 -16.16 -8.63 19.90
CA PRO A 301 -15.20 -9.74 19.90
C PRO A 301 -14.41 -9.91 18.60
N ALA A 302 -15.03 -9.62 17.45
CA ALA A 302 -14.33 -9.68 16.17
C ALA A 302 -13.17 -8.66 16.10
N LEU A 303 -13.33 -7.47 16.67
CA LEU A 303 -12.34 -6.41 16.62
C LEU A 303 -11.16 -6.70 17.56
N LEU A 304 -11.42 -7.28 18.74
CA LEU A 304 -10.39 -7.82 19.64
C LEU A 304 -9.52 -8.88 18.94
N ARG A 305 -10.15 -9.85 18.27
CA ARG A 305 -9.40 -10.87 17.49
C ARG A 305 -8.57 -10.25 16.36
N MET A 306 -9.02 -9.15 15.77
CA MET A 306 -8.25 -8.41 14.77
C MET A 306 -7.08 -7.68 15.41
N TRP A 307 -7.28 -7.06 16.56
CA TRP A 307 -6.22 -6.41 17.35
C TRP A 307 -5.11 -7.39 17.73
N ASP A 308 -5.46 -8.58 18.23
CA ASP A 308 -4.47 -9.63 18.54
C ASP A 308 -3.60 -10.01 17.33
N LYS A 309 -4.22 -10.09 16.15
CA LYS A 309 -3.51 -10.35 14.89
C LYS A 309 -2.58 -9.19 14.53
N ARG A 310 -3.03 -7.93 14.70
CA ARG A 310 -2.21 -6.74 14.44
C ARG A 310 -1.02 -6.65 15.39
N GLN A 311 -1.20 -6.89 16.69
CA GLN A 311 -0.10 -6.92 17.66
C GLN A 311 1.02 -7.89 17.24
N ARG A 312 0.67 -9.11 16.84
CA ARG A 312 1.65 -10.07 16.31
C ARG A 312 2.31 -9.59 15.02
N GLY A 313 1.55 -8.93 14.15
CA GLY A 313 2.05 -8.28 12.94
C GLY A 313 3.08 -7.18 13.24
N TYR A 314 2.76 -6.26 14.14
CA TYR A 314 3.64 -5.17 14.57
C TYR A 314 4.96 -5.69 15.16
N ARG A 315 4.89 -6.64 16.11
CA ARG A 315 6.09 -7.25 16.72
C ARG A 315 6.96 -7.93 15.66
N ALA A 316 6.36 -8.64 14.71
CA ALA A 316 7.10 -9.27 13.61
C ALA A 316 7.79 -8.26 12.67
N MET A 317 7.31 -7.02 12.61
CA MET A 317 7.94 -5.92 11.85
C MET A 317 9.01 -5.17 12.67
N GLY A 318 9.12 -5.44 13.97
CA GLY A 318 10.06 -4.80 14.89
C GLY A 318 9.49 -3.62 15.66
N TYR A 319 8.17 -3.41 15.65
CA TYR A 319 7.54 -2.35 16.44
C TYR A 319 7.45 -2.74 17.91
N ARG A 320 7.74 -1.78 18.79
CA ARG A 320 7.39 -1.81 20.21
C ARG A 320 5.93 -1.38 20.36
N VAL A 321 5.10 -2.23 20.93
CA VAL A 321 3.69 -1.89 21.20
C VAL A 321 3.64 -1.29 22.60
N GLY A 322 3.27 0.00 22.68
CA GLY A 322 3.16 0.75 23.93
C GLY A 322 2.04 0.25 24.83
N SER A 323 2.03 0.74 26.07
CA SER A 323 0.91 0.54 27.00
C SER A 323 -0.35 1.17 26.45
N ASP A 324 -1.48 0.49 26.62
CA ASP A 324 -2.77 0.95 26.14
C ASP A 324 -3.22 2.21 26.89
N VAL A 325 -3.51 3.27 26.15
CA VAL A 325 -4.04 4.52 26.71
C VAL A 325 -5.43 4.73 26.12
N PRO A 326 -6.47 4.89 26.95
CA PRO A 326 -7.81 5.18 26.45
C PRO A 326 -7.79 6.40 25.53
N ALA A 327 -8.45 6.33 24.38
CA ALA A 327 -8.80 7.54 23.63
C ALA A 327 -10.00 8.17 24.33
N GLU A 328 -9.77 9.27 25.04
CA GLU A 328 -10.82 10.12 25.61
C GLU A 328 -11.72 10.71 24.50
#